data_AF-A0A662DH76-F1
#
_entry.id   AF-A0A662DH76-F1
#
_cell.length_a   1.000
_cell.length_b   1.000
_cell.length_c   1.000
_cell.angle_alpha   90.00
_cell.angle_beta   90.00
_cell.angle_gamma   90.00
#
_symmetry.space_group_name_H-M   'P 1'
#
loop_
_entity.id
_entity.type
_entity.pdbx_description
1 polymer ?
#
loop_
_entity_poly.entity_id
_entity_poly.type
_entity_poly.pdbx_seq_one_letter_code
_entity_poly.pdbx_strand_id
1 'polypeptide(L)'
;EGKTLGFRPIPVEKKIEVIYRVIKGEKIQPVAREAGVDRSSVYFWKERALISLKEALELHKRGPKFKKDPKDQEIEKLKELDFWSSWCISQIFIHKLL
;
A
#
# COMPACT_ATOMS: atom_id res chain seq x y z
N GLU A 1 -19.58 -45.05 -11.73
CA GLU A 1 -20.43 -43.95 -12.21
C GLU A 1 -19.72 -42.62 -11.97
N GLY A 2 -19.22 -41.97 -13.02
CA GLY A 2 -18.57 -40.67 -12.91
C GLY A 2 -19.64 -39.57 -12.88
N LYS A 3 -19.86 -38.95 -11.72
CA LYS A 3 -20.71 -37.76 -11.61
C LYS A 3 -20.02 -36.61 -12.34
N THR A 4 -20.53 -36.23 -13.50
CA THR A 4 -20.20 -34.94 -14.14
C THR A 4 -20.74 -33.83 -13.24
N LEU A 5 -19.87 -33.32 -12.35
CA LEU A 5 -20.19 -32.17 -11.51
C LEU A 5 -20.28 -30.95 -12.43
N GLY A 6 -21.52 -30.60 -12.81
CA GLY A 6 -21.79 -29.37 -13.56
C GLY A 6 -21.12 -28.17 -12.89
N PHE A 7 -20.50 -27.32 -13.68
CA PHE A 7 -19.88 -26.09 -13.21
C PHE A 7 -20.95 -25.21 -12.55
N ARG A 8 -20.83 -25.01 -11.23
CA ARG A 8 -21.68 -24.06 -10.49
C ARG A 8 -20.94 -22.73 -10.41
N PRO A 9 -21.30 -21.72 -11.22
CA PRO A 9 -20.68 -20.41 -11.11
C PRO A 9 -20.96 -19.83 -9.73
N ILE A 10 -19.92 -19.34 -9.08
CA ILE A 10 -20.03 -18.67 -7.79
C ILE A 10 -20.07 -17.17 -8.03
N PRO A 11 -21.09 -16.46 -7.49
CA PRO A 11 -21.20 -15.02 -7.64
C PRO A 11 -19.98 -14.32 -7.04
N VAL A 12 -19.61 -13.17 -7.60
CA VAL A 12 -18.38 -12.45 -7.23
C VAL A 12 -18.44 -12.01 -5.76
N GLU A 13 -19.60 -11.59 -5.29
CA GLU A 13 -19.87 -11.15 -3.92
C GLU A 13 -19.52 -12.27 -2.92
N LYS A 14 -19.90 -13.50 -3.24
CA LYS A 14 -19.58 -14.67 -2.42
C LYS A 14 -18.08 -15.00 -2.43
N LYS A 15 -17.39 -14.76 -3.55
CA LYS A 15 -15.91 -14.88 -3.59
C LYS A 15 -15.26 -13.83 -2.69
N ILE A 16 -15.75 -12.59 -2.70
CA ILE A 16 -15.25 -11.50 -1.86
C ILE A 16 -15.41 -11.87 -0.38
N GLU A 17 -16.59 -12.35 0.02
CA GLU A 17 -16.85 -12.79 1.40
C GLU A 17 -15.89 -13.89 1.86
N VAL A 18 -15.70 -14.94 1.04
CA VAL A 18 -14.77 -16.04 1.32
C VAL A 18 -13.35 -15.53 1.51
N ILE A 19 -12.88 -14.65 0.62
CA ILE A 19 -11.54 -14.08 0.68
C ILE A 19 -11.39 -13.24 1.96
N TYR A 20 -12.36 -12.39 2.29
CA TYR A 20 -12.35 -11.56 3.48
C TYR A 20 -12.20 -12.38 4.76
N ARG A 21 -12.98 -13.45 4.93
CA ARG A 21 -12.92 -14.37 6.07
C ARG A 21 -11.54 -15.01 6.22
N VAL A 22 -10.98 -15.49 5.11
CA VAL A 22 -9.66 -16.13 5.10
C VAL A 22 -8.52 -15.13 5.38
N ILE A 23 -8.62 -13.89 4.88
CA ILE A 23 -7.66 -12.82 5.20
C ILE A 23 -7.74 -12.45 6.68
N LYS A 24 -8.94 -12.43 7.27
CA LYS A 24 -9.16 -12.19 8.71
C LYS A 24 -8.56 -13.29 9.61
N GLY A 25 -8.14 -14.43 9.03
CA GLY A 25 -7.47 -15.51 9.74
C GLY A 25 -8.30 -16.78 9.93
N GLU A 26 -9.50 -16.85 9.35
CA GLU A 26 -10.27 -18.10 9.37
C GLU A 26 -9.58 -19.22 8.58
N LYS A 27 -9.72 -20.46 9.05
CA LYS A 27 -9.14 -21.63 8.39
C LYS A 27 -9.80 -21.84 7.02
N ILE A 28 -8.99 -22.08 5.99
CA ILE A 28 -9.47 -22.23 4.60
C ILE A 28 -10.42 -23.43 4.42
N GLN A 29 -10.14 -24.56 5.07
CA GLN A 29 -10.93 -25.79 4.90
C GLN A 29 -12.42 -25.65 5.27
N PRO A 30 -12.79 -25.13 6.46
CA PRO A 30 -14.21 -24.94 6.79
C PRO A 30 -14.89 -23.91 5.87
N VAL A 31 -14.22 -22.79 5.58
CA VAL A 31 -14.77 -21.75 4.68
C VAL A 31 -15.01 -22.29 3.27
N ALA A 32 -14.08 -23.08 2.73
CA ALA A 32 -14.21 -23.70 1.41
C ALA A 32 -15.39 -24.68 1.34
N ARG A 33 -15.55 -25.51 2.39
CA ARG A 33 -16.66 -26.47 2.50
C ARG A 33 -18.02 -25.77 2.56
N GLU A 34 -18.12 -24.70 3.33
CA GLU A 34 -19.34 -23.88 3.45
C GLU A 34 -19.69 -23.18 2.13
N ALA A 35 -18.68 -22.64 1.44
CA ALA A 35 -18.86 -22.00 0.15
C ALA A 35 -19.08 -22.98 -1.02
N GLY A 36 -18.87 -24.29 -0.80
CA GLY A 36 -19.03 -25.33 -1.82
C GLY A 36 -17.90 -25.31 -2.86
N VAL A 37 -16.70 -24.89 -2.47
CA VAL A 37 -15.52 -24.75 -3.34
C VAL A 37 -14.39 -25.67 -2.93
N ASP A 38 -13.53 -26.00 -3.89
CA ASP A 38 -12.28 -26.65 -3.57
C ASP A 38 -11.33 -25.70 -2.83
N ARG A 39 -10.54 -26.25 -1.90
CA ARG A 39 -9.56 -25.49 -1.12
C ARG A 39 -8.56 -24.76 -2.01
N SER A 40 -8.13 -25.38 -3.11
CA SER A 40 -7.15 -24.82 -4.03
C SER A 40 -7.67 -23.55 -4.70
N SER A 41 -8.97 -23.49 -5.01
CA SER A 41 -9.61 -22.28 -5.53
C SER A 41 -9.53 -21.13 -4.53
N VAL A 42 -9.74 -21.40 -3.24
CA VAL A 42 -9.67 -20.39 -2.19
C VAL A 42 -8.24 -19.89 -2.00
N TYR A 43 -7.24 -20.77 -2.03
CA TYR A 43 -5.82 -20.37 -2.02
C TYR A 43 -5.50 -19.41 -3.16
N PHE A 44 -5.89 -19.78 -4.38
CA PHE A 44 -5.64 -18.99 -5.58
C PHE A 44 -6.34 -17.62 -5.54
N TRP A 45 -7.59 -17.58 -5.09
CA TRP A 45 -8.33 -16.32 -4.94
C TRP A 45 -7.71 -15.41 -3.89
N LYS A 46 -7.30 -15.98 -2.75
CA LYS A 46 -6.62 -15.24 -1.68
C LYS A 46 -5.33 -14.62 -2.19
N GLU A 47 -4.50 -15.40 -2.88
CA GLU A 47 -3.21 -14.93 -3.40
C GLU A 47 -3.41 -13.75 -4.36
N ARG A 48 -4.30 -13.90 -5.35
CA ARG A 48 -4.63 -12.83 -6.29
C ARG A 48 -5.17 -11.58 -5.61
N ALA A 49 -6.09 -11.74 -4.67
CA ALA A 49 -6.66 -10.61 -3.93
C ALA A 49 -5.59 -9.87 -3.13
N LEU A 50 -4.67 -10.58 -2.48
CA LEU A 50 -3.58 -9.96 -1.73
C LEU A 50 -2.59 -9.20 -2.63
N ILE A 51 -2.26 -9.75 -3.80
CA ILE A 51 -1.40 -9.06 -4.77
C ILE A 51 -2.08 -7.77 -5.22
N SER A 52 -3.34 -7.84 -5.68
CA SER A 52 -4.06 -6.65 -6.13
C SER A 52 -4.28 -5.62 -5.02
N LEU A 53 -4.54 -6.06 -3.78
CA LEU A 53 -4.64 -5.16 -2.63
C LEU A 53 -3.31 -4.49 -2.33
N LYS A 54 -2.18 -5.23 -2.36
CA LYS A 54 -0.86 -4.63 -2.18
C LYS A 54 -0.56 -3.60 -3.26
N GLU A 55 -0.76 -3.94 -4.52
CA GLU A 55 -0.54 -3.01 -5.64
C GLU A 55 -1.44 -1.76 -5.56
N ALA A 56 -2.70 -1.92 -5.13
CA ALA A 56 -3.63 -0.81 -4.97
C ALA A 56 -3.27 0.10 -3.77
N LEU A 57 -2.68 -0.46 -2.72
CA LEU A 57 -2.32 0.24 -1.48
C LEU A 57 -0.88 0.78 -1.49
N GLU A 58 0.04 0.14 -2.21
CA GLU A 58 1.38 0.66 -2.47
C GLU A 58 1.24 1.87 -3.40
N LEU A 59 1.39 3.07 -2.82
CA LEU A 59 1.35 4.36 -3.52
C LEU A 59 2.52 4.49 -4.51
N HIS A 60 2.50 3.78 -5.64
CA HIS A 60 3.47 3.99 -6.73
C HIS A 60 3.24 5.33 -7.45
N LYS A 61 2.06 5.93 -7.30
CA LYS A 61 1.76 7.26 -7.80
C LYS A 61 1.79 8.19 -6.60
N ARG A 62 2.73 9.13 -6.59
CA ARG A 62 2.69 10.30 -5.70
C ARG A 62 1.23 10.73 -5.59
N GLY A 63 0.70 10.82 -4.37
CA GLY A 63 -0.60 11.44 -4.16
C GLY A 63 -0.66 12.80 -4.87
N PRO A 64 -1.86 13.37 -5.08
CA PRO A 64 -2.00 14.66 -5.75
C PRO A 64 -0.90 15.60 -5.24
N LYS A 65 -0.04 16.11 -6.13
CA LYS A 65 0.96 17.08 -5.71
C LYS A 65 0.17 18.25 -5.14
N PHE A 66 0.10 18.35 -3.81
CA PHE A 66 -0.33 19.56 -3.17
C PHE A 66 0.59 20.65 -3.70
N LYS A 67 0.02 21.67 -4.35
CA LYS A 67 0.80 22.86 -4.69
C LYS A 67 1.34 23.37 -3.36
N LYS A 68 2.67 23.42 -3.20
CA LYS A 68 3.29 24.06 -2.03
C LYS A 68 2.67 25.45 -1.92
N ASP A 69 2.15 25.81 -0.75
CA ASP A 69 1.67 27.16 -0.52
C ASP A 69 2.86 28.13 -0.76
N PRO A 70 2.66 29.30 -1.39
CA PRO A 70 3.72 30.28 -1.55
C PRO A 70 4.47 30.59 -0.24
N LYS A 71 3.78 30.51 0.90
CA LYS A 71 4.38 30.70 2.24
C LYS A 71 5.37 29.60 2.61
N ASP A 72 5.12 28.36 2.20
CA ASP A 72 6.04 27.24 2.46
C ASP A 72 7.34 27.40 1.66
N GLN A 73 7.27 28.00 0.46
CA GLN A 73 8.44 28.32 -0.35
C GLN A 73 9.27 29.46 0.26
N GLU A 74 8.61 30.44 0.87
CA GLU A 74 9.27 31.54 1.57
C GLU A 74 10.01 31.05 2.83
N ILE A 75 9.40 30.15 3.60
CA ILE A 75 10.04 29.51 4.75
C ILE A 75 11.26 28.67 4.34
N GLU A 76 11.20 27.96 3.22
CA GLU A 76 12.31 27.14 2.71
C GLU A 76 13.50 28.02 2.28
N LYS A 77 13.23 29.15 1.60
CA LYS A 77 14.25 30.15 1.25
C LYS A 77 14.87 30.82 2.48
N LEU A 78 14.06 31.15 3.48
CA LEU A 78 14.55 31.73 4.74
C LEU A 78 15.48 30.76 5.48
N LYS A 79 15.15 29.46 5.50
CA LYS A 79 16.01 28.42 6.09
C LYS A 79 17.33 28.23 5.34
N GLU A 80 17.29 28.33 4.01
CA GLU A 80 18.50 28.25 3.19
C GLU A 80 19.42 29.45 3.44
N LEU A 81 18.85 30.66 3.56
CA LEU A 81 19.60 31.87 3.90
C LEU A 81 20.18 31.83 5.33
N ASP A 82 19.42 31.30 6.31
CA ASP A 82 19.93 31.07 7.68
C ASP A 82 21.09 30.08 7.68
N PHE A 83 21.00 29.01 6.88
CA PHE A 83 22.07 28.03 6.75
C PHE A 83 23.36 28.63 6.15
N TRP A 84 23.23 29.40 5.07
CA TRP A 84 24.36 30.07 4.42
C TRP A 84 24.97 31.17 5.29
N SER A 85 24.14 31.96 5.98
CA SER A 85 24.63 33.02 6.87
C SER A 85 25.40 32.43 8.06
N SER A 86 24.91 31.35 8.66
CA SER A 86 25.62 30.64 9.74
C SER A 86 26.95 30.06 9.25
N TRP A 87 27.00 29.52 8.03
CA TRP A 87 28.23 29.00 7.44
C TRP A 87 29.26 30.10 7.15
N CYS A 88 28.82 31.24 6.59
CA CYS A 88 29.70 32.40 6.35
C CYS A 88 30.25 32.99 7.65
N ILE A 89 29.45 33.07 8.72
CA ILE A 89 29.92 33.55 10.03
C ILE A 89 30.99 32.61 10.60
N SER A 90 30.81 31.30 10.49
CA SER A 90 31.82 30.31 10.89
C SER A 90 33.11 30.45 10.07
N GLN A 91 33.01 30.73 8.77
CA GLN A 91 34.17 30.85 7.89
C GLN A 91 34.97 32.15 8.11
N ILE A 92 34.29 33.27 8.43
CA ILE A 92 34.93 34.52 8.86
C ILE A 92 35.67 34.34 10.19
N PHE A 93 35.11 33.55 11.12
CA PHE A 93 35.72 33.28 12.42
C PHE A 93 37.03 32.48 12.30
N ILE A 94 37.13 31.56 11.34
CA ILE A 94 38.36 30.78 11.06
C ILE A 94 39.46 31.68 10.46
N HIS A 95 39.11 32.65 9.64
CA HIS A 95 40.08 33.50 8.93
C HIS A 95 40.65 34.67 9.76
N LYS A 96 40.15 34.88 10.99
CA LYS A 96 40.57 35.95 11.92
C LYS A 96 41.36 35.41 13.13
N LEU A 97 41.55 34.10 13.21
CA LEU A 97 42.29 33.36 14.26
C LEU A 97 43.65 32.81 13.79
N LEU A 98 44.06 33.14 12.56
CA LEU A 98 45.38 32.91 11.95
C LEU A 98 46.05 34.27 11.71
#